data_AF-A0A251NE25-F1
#
_entry.id   AF-A0A251NE25-F1
#
_cell.length_a   1.000
_cell.length_b   1.000
_cell.length_c   1.000
_cell.angle_alpha   90.00
_cell.angle_beta   90.00
_cell.angle_gamma   90.00
#
_symmetry.space_group_name_H-M   'P 1'
#
loop_
_entity.id
_entity.type
_entity.pdbx_description
1 polymer ?
#
loop_
_entity_poly.entity_id
_entity_poly.type
_entity_poly.pdbx_seq_one_letter_code
_entity_poly.pdbx_strand_id
1 'polypeptide(L)'
;MDWGSNGEEPTSWEELYSINLIPSELFLKFRKEVQGLRVGLNLEFYNAPCNEFQGKLVLKPLAPERMWKFIYEPIHQDVRILSKKIPLTGYLNLQVGVGHNFQMNATGWKWKLTTCFGGDGISRIRNKTSLGVCPGVDMRFGWRADYVLPEVTGALGTGEPWFNMNSGKLQASLDRVETILTFTDIYNFYKPKDQDQQRPETDVTDVTTYSSG
;
A
#
# COMPACT_ATOMS: atom_id res chain seq x y z
N MET A 1 -48.46 35.19 17.23
CA MET A 1 -47.10 35.13 16.66
C MET A 1 -46.65 33.69 16.83
N ASP A 2 -46.96 32.87 15.84
CA ASP A 2 -46.70 31.45 15.89
C ASP A 2 -45.23 31.23 15.57
N TRP A 3 -44.49 30.76 16.58
CA TRP A 3 -43.16 30.21 16.39
C TRP A 3 -43.33 28.93 15.56
N GLY A 4 -43.10 29.04 14.26
CA GLY A 4 -43.02 27.90 13.36
C GLY A 4 -41.89 26.98 13.82
N SER A 5 -42.26 25.89 14.48
CA SER A 5 -41.37 24.78 14.80
C SER A 5 -41.00 24.06 13.49
N ASN A 6 -40.02 24.58 12.76
CA ASN A 6 -39.28 23.75 11.82
C ASN A 6 -38.37 22.85 12.64
N GLY A 7 -38.91 21.71 13.05
CA GLY A 7 -38.17 20.60 13.61
C GLY A 7 -37.29 19.98 12.53
N GLU A 8 -36.15 20.59 12.24
CA GLU A 8 -34.98 19.80 11.89
C GLU A 8 -34.43 19.30 13.22
N GLU A 9 -34.53 17.97 13.44
CA GLU A 9 -33.86 17.33 14.56
C GLU A 9 -32.40 17.78 14.57
N PRO A 10 -31.83 18.19 15.72
CA PRO A 10 -30.44 18.61 15.77
C PRO A 10 -29.59 17.46 15.22
N THR A 11 -28.87 17.71 14.12
CA THR A 11 -27.93 16.78 13.50
C THR A 11 -27.11 16.16 14.61
N SER A 12 -27.35 14.89 14.92
CA SER A 12 -26.72 14.27 16.08
C SER A 12 -25.20 14.36 15.89
N TRP A 13 -24.45 14.61 16.97
CA TRP A 13 -22.99 14.68 16.90
C TRP A 13 -22.40 13.40 16.26
N GLU A 14 -23.11 12.28 16.32
CA GLU A 14 -22.79 11.01 15.69
C GLU A 14 -22.87 11.05 14.15
N GLU A 15 -23.71 11.90 13.56
CA GLU A 15 -23.74 12.15 12.10
C GLU A 15 -22.61 13.07 11.62
N LEU A 16 -22.11 13.95 12.49
CA LEU A 16 -21.01 14.86 12.20
C LEU A 16 -19.65 14.16 12.32
N TYR A 17 -19.56 13.11 13.14
CA TYR A 17 -18.35 12.33 13.41
C TYR A 17 -18.59 10.82 13.19
N SER A 18 -18.29 10.33 12.01
CA SER A 18 -18.40 8.90 11.68
C SER A 18 -17.02 8.24 11.71
N ILE A 19 -16.85 7.21 12.56
CA ILE A 19 -15.65 6.36 12.58
C ILE A 19 -16.03 4.95 12.14
N ASN A 20 -15.62 4.55 10.94
CA ASN A 20 -15.78 3.18 10.48
C ASN A 20 -14.49 2.38 10.71
N LEU A 21 -14.52 1.44 11.65
CA LEU A 21 -13.39 0.58 11.99
C LEU A 21 -13.41 -0.77 11.26
N ILE A 22 -14.47 -1.09 10.51
CA ILE A 22 -14.56 -2.34 9.77
C ILE A 22 -13.68 -2.21 8.52
N PRO A 23 -12.60 -3.00 8.41
CA PRO A 23 -11.73 -2.91 7.24
C PRO A 23 -12.46 -3.41 6.01
N SER A 24 -12.48 -2.57 4.97
CA SER A 24 -13.06 -2.94 3.68
C SER A 24 -12.18 -3.94 2.92
N GLU A 25 -10.87 -3.89 3.17
CA GLU A 25 -9.88 -4.72 2.48
C GLU A 25 -8.88 -5.35 3.46
N LEU A 26 -8.67 -6.66 3.34
CA LEU A 26 -7.65 -7.40 4.07
C LEU A 26 -6.60 -7.93 3.09
N PHE A 27 -5.32 -7.76 3.42
CA PHE A 27 -4.21 -8.25 2.61
C PHE A 27 -3.30 -9.13 3.43
N LEU A 28 -2.95 -10.29 2.90
CA LEU A 28 -1.92 -11.16 3.44
C LEU A 28 -0.80 -11.29 2.41
N LYS A 29 0.40 -10.80 2.74
CA LYS A 29 1.53 -10.71 1.81
C LYS A 29 2.68 -11.54 2.31
N PHE A 30 2.92 -12.66 1.66
CA PHE A 30 4.13 -13.44 1.85
C PHE A 30 5.26 -12.87 1.00
N ARG A 31 6.47 -12.81 1.55
CA ARG A 31 7.67 -12.32 0.88
C ARG A 31 8.83 -13.25 1.18
N LYS A 32 9.58 -13.59 0.14
CA LYS A 32 10.81 -14.36 0.23
C LYS A 32 11.85 -13.73 -0.66
N GLU A 33 13.06 -13.59 -0.14
CA GLU A 33 14.20 -13.11 -0.90
C GLU A 33 15.04 -14.31 -1.33
N VAL A 34 15.25 -14.44 -2.64
CA VAL A 34 15.95 -15.55 -3.27
C VAL A 34 16.91 -14.97 -4.30
N GLN A 35 18.22 -15.19 -4.15
CA GLN A 35 19.24 -14.85 -5.14
C GLN A 35 19.12 -13.42 -5.73
N GLY A 36 18.84 -12.41 -4.88
CA GLY A 36 18.71 -11.01 -5.32
C GLY A 36 17.35 -10.65 -5.96
N LEU A 37 16.37 -11.56 -5.92
CA LEU A 37 14.98 -11.32 -6.28
C LEU A 37 14.07 -11.42 -5.04
N ARG A 38 13.13 -10.49 -4.90
CA ARG A 38 12.05 -10.56 -3.93
C ARG A 38 10.82 -11.11 -4.61
N VAL A 39 10.48 -12.34 -4.23
CA VAL A 39 9.25 -13.02 -4.61
C VAL A 39 8.22 -12.72 -3.53
N GLY A 40 6.99 -12.42 -3.92
CA GLY A 40 5.90 -12.28 -2.98
C GLY A 40 4.59 -12.84 -3.50
N LEU A 41 3.80 -13.41 -2.60
CA LEU A 41 2.43 -13.80 -2.84
C LEU A 41 1.54 -12.86 -2.04
N ASN A 42 0.74 -12.05 -2.74
CA ASN A 42 -0.25 -11.20 -2.13
C ASN A 42 -1.62 -11.87 -2.28
N LEU A 43 -2.28 -12.07 -1.15
CA LEU A 43 -3.64 -12.52 -1.06
C LEU A 43 -4.48 -11.33 -0.61
N GLU A 44 -5.49 -10.97 -1.40
CA GLU A 44 -6.33 -9.79 -1.20
C GLU A 44 -7.76 -10.29 -0.99
N PHE A 45 -8.40 -9.86 0.09
CA PHE A 45 -9.77 -10.22 0.46
C PHE A 45 -10.60 -8.95 0.59
N TYR A 46 -11.69 -8.86 -0.16
CA TYR A 46 -12.60 -7.71 -0.20
C TYR A 46 -13.90 -8.08 0.52
N ASN A 47 -14.34 -7.24 1.46
CA ASN A 47 -15.40 -7.62 2.41
C ASN A 47 -16.83 -7.22 1.97
N ALA A 48 -17.02 -6.53 0.83
CA ALA A 48 -18.36 -6.17 0.34
C ALA A 48 -18.37 -5.67 -1.12
N PRO A 49 -19.45 -5.88 -1.90
CA PRO A 49 -20.65 -6.67 -1.56
C PRO A 49 -20.54 -8.17 -1.90
N CYS A 50 -19.59 -8.56 -2.76
CA CYS A 50 -19.21 -9.96 -2.96
C CYS A 50 -17.87 -10.17 -2.27
N ASN A 51 -17.77 -11.19 -1.41
CA ASN A 51 -16.52 -11.60 -0.78
C ASN A 51 -15.55 -12.10 -1.86
N GLU A 52 -14.87 -11.17 -2.52
CA GLU A 52 -13.94 -11.45 -3.59
C GLU A 52 -12.56 -11.72 -3.01
N PHE A 53 -11.91 -12.75 -3.53
CA PHE A 53 -10.55 -13.10 -3.21
C PHE A 53 -9.68 -12.99 -4.45
N GLN A 54 -8.55 -12.31 -4.33
CA GLN A 54 -7.58 -12.18 -5.39
C GLN A 54 -6.18 -12.60 -4.92
N GLY A 55 -5.61 -13.59 -5.60
CA GLY A 55 -4.20 -13.92 -5.49
C GLY A 55 -3.37 -13.16 -6.52
N LYS A 56 -2.22 -12.62 -6.11
CA LYS A 56 -1.24 -11.98 -7.00
C LYS A 56 0.16 -12.46 -6.66
N LEU A 57 0.85 -13.03 -7.63
CA LEU A 57 2.28 -13.28 -7.55
C LEU A 57 3.02 -12.02 -7.98
N VAL A 58 3.96 -11.57 -7.17
CA VAL A 58 4.74 -10.34 -7.40
C VAL A 58 6.20 -10.69 -7.36
N LEU A 59 6.92 -10.36 -8.41
CA LEU A 59 8.36 -10.50 -8.49
C LEU A 59 8.97 -9.12 -8.71
N LYS A 60 9.96 -8.78 -7.88
CA LYS A 60 10.76 -7.58 -8.08
C LYS A 60 12.22 -7.86 -7.73
N PRO A 61 13.18 -7.25 -8.42
CA PRO A 61 14.58 -7.34 -8.03
C PRO A 61 14.82 -6.59 -6.72
N LEU A 62 15.79 -7.05 -5.94
CA LEU A 62 16.29 -6.33 -4.77
C LEU A 62 17.22 -5.18 -5.17
N ALA A 63 17.98 -5.37 -6.24
CA ALA A 63 18.95 -4.38 -6.71
C ALA A 63 18.24 -3.08 -7.12
N PRO A 64 18.64 -1.92 -6.58
CA PRO A 64 17.98 -0.64 -6.85
C PRO A 64 18.10 -0.20 -8.32
N GLU A 65 19.12 -0.68 -9.05
CA GLU A 65 19.34 -0.39 -10.47
C GLU A 65 18.31 -1.07 -11.38
N ARG A 66 17.70 -2.17 -10.92
CA ARG A 66 16.71 -2.92 -11.71
C ARG A 66 15.31 -2.42 -11.34
N MET A 67 14.75 -1.57 -12.19
CA MET A 67 13.53 -0.81 -11.89
C MET A 67 12.28 -1.44 -12.51
N TRP A 68 12.06 -2.74 -12.29
CA TRP A 68 10.88 -3.46 -12.80
C TRP A 68 10.14 -4.22 -11.69
N LYS A 69 8.86 -4.48 -11.91
CA LYS A 69 7.96 -5.24 -11.04
C LYS A 69 7.05 -6.08 -11.93
N PHE A 70 7.24 -7.39 -11.86
CA PHE A 70 6.36 -8.34 -12.51
C PHE A 70 5.23 -8.72 -11.55
N ILE A 71 4.01 -8.82 -12.08
CA ILE A 71 2.80 -9.19 -11.36
C ILE A 71 2.06 -10.20 -12.21
N TYR A 72 1.69 -11.33 -11.62
CA TYR A 72 0.82 -12.31 -12.24
C TYR A 72 -0.42 -12.53 -11.38
N GLU A 73 -1.59 -12.40 -11.98
CA GLU A 73 -2.89 -12.59 -11.35
C GLU A 73 -3.50 -13.91 -11.88
N PRO A 74 -3.30 -15.05 -11.20
CA PRO A 74 -3.68 -16.37 -11.71
C PRO A 74 -5.16 -16.54 -12.03
N ILE A 75 -6.05 -15.93 -11.24
CA ILE A 75 -7.51 -16.05 -11.43
C ILE A 75 -7.96 -15.39 -12.74
N HIS A 76 -7.39 -14.22 -13.05
CA HIS A 76 -7.72 -13.46 -14.26
C HIS A 76 -6.80 -13.81 -15.44
N GLN A 77 -5.84 -14.71 -15.23
CA GLN A 77 -4.76 -15.05 -16.17
C GLN A 77 -4.13 -13.78 -16.77
N ASP A 78 -3.82 -12.80 -15.92
CA ASP A 78 -3.27 -11.51 -16.35
C ASP A 78 -1.82 -11.40 -15.88
N VAL A 79 -0.93 -11.14 -16.83
CA VAL A 79 0.49 -10.90 -16.59
C VAL A 79 0.78 -9.44 -16.85
N ARG A 80 1.36 -8.75 -15.85
CA ARG A 80 1.71 -7.34 -15.95
C ARG A 80 3.16 -7.11 -15.54
N ILE A 81 3.85 -6.32 -16.34
CA ILE A 81 5.19 -5.83 -16.05
C ILE A 81 5.08 -4.32 -15.89
N LEU A 82 5.42 -3.82 -14.71
CA LEU A 82 5.41 -2.41 -14.38
C LEU A 82 6.83 -1.93 -14.11
N SER A 83 7.18 -0.75 -14.59
CA SER A 83 8.37 -0.04 -14.13
C SER A 83 8.16 0.42 -12.68
N LYS A 84 9.24 0.57 -11.92
CA LYS A 84 9.20 1.39 -10.70
C LYS A 84 8.93 2.85 -11.10
N LYS A 85 8.44 3.65 -10.16
CA LYS A 85 8.20 5.08 -10.38
C LYS A 85 9.51 5.75 -10.79
N ILE A 86 9.53 6.31 -11.99
CA ILE A 86 10.60 7.11 -12.58
C ILE A 86 10.31 8.55 -12.18
N PRO A 87 11.13 9.17 -11.32
CA PRO A 87 10.99 10.60 -11.03
C PRO A 87 11.36 11.38 -12.29
N LEU A 88 10.36 11.98 -12.96
CA LEU A 88 10.59 12.86 -14.11
C LEU A 88 11.07 14.24 -13.65
N THR A 89 10.57 14.69 -12.50
CA THR A 89 10.95 15.93 -11.81
C THR A 89 10.92 15.70 -10.30
N GLY A 90 11.31 16.70 -9.49
CA GLY A 90 11.23 16.61 -8.02
C GLY A 90 9.81 16.37 -7.48
N TYR A 91 8.79 16.60 -8.31
CA TYR A 91 7.38 16.47 -7.92
C TYR A 91 6.57 15.58 -8.85
N LEU A 92 7.14 15.01 -9.91
CA LEU A 92 6.42 14.16 -10.87
C LEU A 92 7.08 12.80 -10.96
N ASN A 93 6.25 11.77 -10.86
CA ASN A 93 6.65 10.38 -10.94
C ASN A 93 5.85 9.69 -12.05
N LEU A 94 6.53 9.18 -13.08
CA LEU A 94 5.95 8.38 -14.14
C LEU A 94 6.15 6.89 -13.85
N GLN A 95 5.12 6.10 -14.06
CA GLN A 95 5.17 4.65 -14.03
C GLN A 95 4.58 4.12 -15.32
N VAL A 96 5.31 3.28 -16.03
CA VAL A 96 4.85 2.66 -17.28
C VAL A 96 4.76 1.16 -17.05
N GLY A 97 3.91 0.47 -17.78
CA GLY A 97 3.81 -0.96 -17.74
C GLY A 97 3.08 -1.53 -18.94
N VAL A 98 3.33 -2.80 -19.17
CA VAL A 98 2.68 -3.59 -20.21
C VAL A 98 1.99 -4.75 -19.52
N GLY A 99 0.75 -5.02 -19.92
CA GLY A 99 -0.05 -6.13 -19.43
C GLY A 99 -0.52 -6.99 -20.57
N HIS A 100 -0.66 -8.29 -20.34
CA HIS A 100 -1.30 -9.20 -21.26
C HIS A 100 -2.28 -10.07 -20.48
N ASN A 101 -3.55 -9.98 -20.86
CA ASN A 101 -4.60 -10.82 -20.33
C ASN A 101 -4.80 -12.00 -21.29
N PHE A 102 -4.47 -13.20 -20.83
CA PHE A 102 -4.57 -14.42 -21.62
C PHE A 102 -6.03 -14.86 -21.84
N GLN A 103 -6.93 -14.57 -20.90
CA GLN A 103 -8.35 -14.92 -21.01
C GLN A 103 -9.04 -14.14 -22.15
N MET A 104 -8.71 -12.85 -22.30
CA MET A 104 -9.23 -12.00 -23.38
C MET A 104 -8.29 -11.91 -24.59
N ASN A 105 -7.14 -12.61 -24.56
CA ASN A 105 -6.06 -12.54 -25.54
C ASN A 105 -5.69 -11.09 -25.95
N ALA A 106 -5.60 -10.21 -24.96
CA ALA A 106 -5.44 -8.77 -25.17
C ALA A 106 -4.16 -8.25 -24.49
N THR A 107 -3.30 -7.59 -25.27
CA THR A 107 -2.12 -6.87 -24.77
C THR A 107 -2.45 -5.39 -24.61
N GLY A 108 -2.22 -4.84 -23.43
CA GLY A 108 -2.44 -3.44 -23.10
C GLY A 108 -1.18 -2.75 -22.59
N TRP A 109 -1.09 -1.46 -22.85
CA TRP A 109 -0.06 -0.60 -22.28
C TRP A 109 -0.72 0.30 -21.24
N LYS A 110 -0.09 0.43 -20.07
CA LYS A 110 -0.59 1.24 -18.95
C LYS A 110 0.50 2.20 -18.49
N TRP A 111 0.21 3.48 -18.53
CA TRP A 111 1.07 4.50 -17.96
C TRP A 111 0.32 5.26 -16.86
N LYS A 112 1.06 5.73 -15.85
CA LYS A 112 0.53 6.43 -14.69
C LYS A 112 1.48 7.55 -14.30
N LEU A 113 1.03 8.78 -14.44
CA LEU A 113 1.72 9.97 -13.94
C LEU A 113 1.16 10.32 -12.54
N THR A 114 2.04 10.50 -11.56
CA THR A 114 1.67 10.85 -10.18
C THR A 114 2.46 12.06 -9.73
N THR A 115 1.79 13.04 -9.10
CA THR A 115 2.44 14.22 -8.53
C THR A 115 2.66 14.06 -7.03
N CYS A 116 3.80 14.56 -6.53
CA CYS A 116 4.12 14.71 -5.11
C CYS A 116 3.50 15.97 -4.51
N PHE A 117 2.99 16.90 -5.34
CA PHE A 117 2.28 18.11 -4.91
C PHE A 117 0.87 17.84 -4.34
N GLY A 118 0.51 16.57 -4.14
CA GLY A 118 -0.78 16.15 -3.64
C GLY A 118 -0.64 15.27 -2.41
N GLY A 119 -0.59 15.90 -1.24
CA GLY A 119 -1.50 15.42 -0.21
C GLY A 119 -2.91 15.51 -0.81
N ASP A 120 -3.75 14.50 -0.57
CA ASP A 120 -5.19 14.64 -0.79
C ASP A 120 -5.62 16.03 -0.29
N GLY A 121 -6.51 16.70 -1.02
CA GLY A 121 -6.76 18.14 -0.89
C GLY A 121 -7.10 18.62 0.52
N ILE A 122 -7.41 19.92 0.65
CA ILE A 122 -7.71 20.64 1.90
C ILE A 122 -8.72 19.91 2.84
N SER A 123 -9.46 18.92 2.31
CA SER A 123 -10.50 18.14 2.96
C SER A 123 -10.27 16.62 3.05
N ARG A 124 -9.11 16.05 2.67
CA ARG A 124 -8.91 14.58 2.76
C ARG A 124 -7.48 14.19 3.12
N ILE A 125 -7.32 13.27 4.06
CA ILE A 125 -6.04 12.68 4.45
C ILE A 125 -6.13 11.18 4.23
N ARG A 126 -5.13 10.62 3.55
CA ARG A 126 -4.98 9.17 3.40
C ARG A 126 -3.58 8.75 3.80
N ASN A 127 -3.47 7.93 4.84
CA ASN A 127 -2.18 7.53 5.37
C ASN A 127 -2.11 6.01 5.62
N LYS A 128 -0.89 5.51 5.81
CA LYS A 128 -0.60 4.10 6.08
C LYS A 128 0.36 4.01 7.25
N THR A 129 -0.12 3.52 8.37
CA THR A 129 0.69 3.24 9.55
C THR A 129 1.25 1.82 9.46
N SER A 130 2.54 1.62 9.76
CA SER A 130 3.18 0.30 9.77
C SER A 130 3.70 0.00 11.18
N LEU A 131 3.42 -1.19 11.69
CA LEU A 131 3.83 -1.69 12.99
C LEU A 131 4.55 -3.03 12.80
N GLY A 132 5.83 -3.09 13.15
CA GLY A 132 6.57 -4.35 13.20
C GLY A 132 6.21 -5.10 14.47
N VAL A 133 5.64 -6.30 14.35
CA VAL A 133 5.17 -7.10 15.50
C VAL A 133 6.31 -7.99 16.02
N CYS A 134 6.97 -8.69 15.11
CA CYS A 134 8.16 -9.49 15.39
C CYS A 134 9.05 -9.58 14.13
N PRO A 135 10.29 -10.09 14.23
CA PRO A 135 11.18 -10.18 13.08
C PRO A 135 10.55 -10.93 11.90
N GLY A 136 10.35 -10.22 10.79
CA GLY A 136 9.73 -10.75 9.58
C GLY A 136 8.19 -10.79 9.59
N VAL A 137 7.52 -10.22 10.60
CA VAL A 137 6.05 -10.01 10.61
C VAL A 137 5.73 -8.54 10.83
N ASP A 138 5.25 -7.89 9.77
CA ASP A 138 4.82 -6.49 9.81
C ASP A 138 3.30 -6.39 9.60
N MET A 139 2.63 -5.62 10.43
CA MET A 139 1.24 -5.21 10.21
C MET A 139 1.19 -3.78 9.69
N ARG A 140 0.31 -3.50 8.74
CA ARG A 140 0.13 -2.17 8.17
C ARG A 140 -1.34 -1.83 8.06
N PHE A 141 -1.70 -0.67 8.57
CA PHE A 141 -3.05 -0.14 8.63
C PHE A 141 -3.16 1.07 7.71
N GLY A 142 -3.96 0.95 6.65
CA GLY A 142 -4.35 2.06 5.80
C GLY A 142 -5.62 2.71 6.35
N TRP A 143 -5.57 4.01 6.60
CA TRP A 143 -6.69 4.78 7.12
C TRP A 143 -6.90 6.05 6.30
N ARG A 144 -8.13 6.53 6.31
CA ARG A 144 -8.56 7.76 5.65
C ARG A 144 -9.31 8.63 6.64
N ALA A 145 -9.08 9.93 6.58
CA ALA A 145 -9.88 10.93 7.26
C ALA A 145 -10.32 11.98 6.24
N ASP A 146 -11.62 12.03 5.97
CA ASP A 146 -12.27 13.06 5.17
C ASP A 146 -12.79 14.16 6.11
N TYR A 147 -12.48 15.42 5.80
CA TYR A 147 -12.85 16.60 6.57
C TYR A 147 -13.56 17.62 5.67
N VAL A 148 -14.86 17.78 5.85
CA VAL A 148 -15.62 18.85 5.21
C VAL A 148 -15.52 20.09 6.08
N LEU A 149 -14.91 21.15 5.55
CA LEU A 149 -14.81 22.44 6.22
C LEU A 149 -16.21 23.00 6.51
N PRO A 150 -16.44 23.63 7.67
CA PRO A 150 -17.67 24.34 7.93
C PRO A 150 -17.86 25.47 6.92
N GLU A 151 -19.05 25.59 6.35
CA GLU A 151 -19.39 26.62 5.37
C GLU A 151 -20.51 27.49 5.95
N VAL A 152 -20.32 28.82 5.88
CA VAL A 152 -21.31 29.81 6.29
C VAL A 152 -21.73 30.56 5.03
N THR A 153 -22.97 30.36 4.61
CA THR A 153 -23.57 31.04 3.45
C THR A 153 -24.72 31.92 3.91
N GLY A 154 -24.84 33.13 3.37
CA GLY A 154 -25.98 34.00 3.63
C GLY A 154 -26.33 34.77 2.37
N ALA A 155 -27.61 34.79 2.02
CA ALA A 155 -28.11 35.52 0.87
C ALA A 155 -29.22 36.49 1.31
N LEU A 156 -29.23 37.68 0.71
CA LEU A 156 -30.15 38.76 1.07
C LEU A 156 -30.84 39.22 -0.22
N GLY A 157 -32.16 38.96 -0.31
CA GLY A 157 -33.00 39.37 -1.44
C GLY A 157 -33.29 38.31 -2.52
N THR A 158 -32.79 37.08 -2.40
CA THR A 158 -33.00 35.98 -3.37
C THR A 158 -33.98 34.89 -2.93
N GLY A 159 -34.65 35.04 -1.77
CA GLY A 159 -35.57 34.03 -1.23
C GLY A 159 -34.87 32.86 -0.52
N GLU A 160 -33.53 32.83 -0.51
CA GLU A 160 -32.71 31.92 0.29
C GLU A 160 -32.54 32.46 1.74
N PRO A 161 -32.19 31.59 2.72
CA PRO A 161 -32.05 31.98 4.12
C PRO A 161 -30.99 33.06 4.34
N TRP A 162 -31.26 34.00 5.25
CA TRP A 162 -30.33 35.08 5.61
C TRP A 162 -29.01 34.57 6.23
N PHE A 163 -29.04 33.39 6.83
CA PHE A 163 -27.88 32.72 7.40
C PHE A 163 -28.11 31.20 7.34
N ASN A 164 -27.19 30.47 6.72
CA ASN A 164 -27.12 29.02 6.72
C ASN A 164 -25.69 28.62 7.10
N MET A 165 -25.56 27.70 8.05
CA MET A 165 -24.29 27.27 8.61
C MET A 165 -24.23 25.75 8.59
N ASN A 166 -23.29 25.21 7.82
CA ASN A 166 -22.91 23.80 7.88
C ASN A 166 -21.72 23.68 8.84
N SER A 167 -21.86 22.92 9.92
CA SER A 167 -20.82 22.73 10.94
C SER A 167 -19.61 21.91 10.46
N GLY A 168 -19.61 21.46 9.19
CA GLY A 168 -18.59 20.57 8.66
C GLY A 168 -18.81 19.13 9.14
N LYS A 169 -18.11 18.17 8.51
CA LYS A 169 -18.23 16.74 8.81
C LYS A 169 -16.85 16.11 8.84
N LEU A 170 -16.58 15.26 9.83
CA LEU A 170 -15.36 14.48 9.92
C LEU A 170 -15.69 12.99 9.81
N GLN A 171 -15.15 12.35 8.79
CA GLN A 171 -15.35 10.93 8.56
C GLN A 171 -13.99 10.22 8.57
N ALA A 172 -13.75 9.40 9.58
CA ALA A 172 -12.59 8.54 9.66
C ALA A 172 -12.96 7.10 9.27
N SER A 173 -12.14 6.46 8.45
CA SER A 173 -12.37 5.07 8.04
C SER A 173 -11.08 4.27 7.99
N LEU A 174 -11.17 3.02 8.43
CA LEU A 174 -10.12 2.02 8.24
C LEU A 174 -10.29 1.40 6.85
N ASP A 175 -9.58 1.93 5.87
CA ASP A 175 -9.61 1.44 4.49
C ASP A 175 -9.09 -0.01 4.40
N ARG A 176 -7.99 -0.30 5.11
CA ARG A 176 -7.16 -1.47 4.78
C ARG A 176 -6.35 -2.00 5.96
N VAL A 177 -6.29 -3.33 6.08
CA VAL A 177 -5.31 -4.01 6.94
C VAL A 177 -4.43 -4.92 6.10
N GLU A 178 -3.12 -4.79 6.20
CA GLU A 178 -2.14 -5.63 5.52
C GLU A 178 -1.26 -6.34 6.55
N THR A 179 -1.15 -7.66 6.48
CA THR A 179 -0.13 -8.43 7.19
C THR A 179 0.94 -8.88 6.21
N ILE A 180 2.21 -8.64 6.53
CA ILE A 180 3.36 -8.92 5.69
C ILE A 180 4.26 -9.90 6.43
N LEU A 181 4.52 -11.04 5.80
CA LEU A 181 5.39 -12.10 6.31
C LEU A 181 6.63 -12.19 5.43
N THR A 182 7.80 -11.90 5.97
CA THR A 182 9.09 -11.96 5.28
C THR A 182 9.90 -13.15 5.79
N PHE A 183 9.92 -14.22 4.99
CA PHE A 183 10.53 -15.51 5.37
C PHE A 183 12.04 -15.42 5.60
N THR A 184 12.76 -14.56 4.88
CA THR A 184 14.21 -14.41 5.04
C THR A 184 14.56 -13.91 6.45
N ASP A 185 13.79 -12.96 6.97
CA ASP A 185 14.03 -12.39 8.30
C ASP A 185 13.66 -13.38 9.40
N ILE A 186 12.55 -14.11 9.23
CA ILE A 186 12.14 -15.20 10.13
C ILE A 186 13.23 -16.28 10.17
N TYR A 187 13.70 -16.73 8.99
CA TYR A 187 14.73 -17.76 8.90
C TYR A 187 16.04 -17.32 9.55
N ASN A 188 16.50 -16.10 9.28
CA ASN A 188 17.73 -15.57 9.89
C ASN A 188 17.62 -15.43 11.41
N PHE A 189 16.44 -15.12 11.94
CA PHE A 189 16.22 -15.01 13.37
C PHE A 189 16.25 -16.38 14.08
N TYR A 190 15.70 -17.42 13.44
CA TYR A 190 15.67 -18.78 13.99
C TYR A 190 16.84 -19.66 13.55
N LYS A 191 17.76 -19.17 12.70
CA LYS A 191 18.93 -19.93 12.26
C LYS A 191 19.79 -20.27 13.50
N PRO A 192 20.04 -21.56 13.79
CA PRO A 192 20.93 -21.93 14.88
C PRO A 192 22.34 -21.40 14.58
N LYS A 193 22.99 -20.80 15.60
CA LYS A 193 24.29 -20.13 15.48
C LYS A 193 25.45 -21.08 15.15
N ASP A 194 25.23 -22.40 15.18
CA ASP A 194 26.31 -23.40 15.14
C ASP A 194 26.78 -23.80 13.74
N GLN A 195 26.28 -23.19 12.65
CA GLN A 195 26.67 -23.56 11.28
C GLN A 195 27.66 -22.63 10.58
N ASP A 196 28.07 -21.52 11.19
CA ASP A 196 29.04 -20.61 10.57
C ASP A 196 30.50 -20.87 11.04
N GLN A 197 30.74 -21.91 11.84
CA GLN A 197 32.05 -22.28 12.38
C GLN A 197 32.54 -23.65 11.86
N GLN A 198 32.46 -23.88 10.55
CA GLN A 198 33.14 -24.99 9.88
C GLN A 198 33.44 -24.61 8.42
N ARG A 199 34.27 -23.57 8.25
CA ARG A 199 35.11 -23.44 7.06
C ARG A 199 36.55 -23.54 7.56
N PRO A 200 37.28 -24.64 7.32
CA PRO A 200 38.72 -24.60 7.49
C PRO A 200 39.28 -23.61 6.47
N GLU A 201 40.01 -22.60 6.95
CA GLU A 201 41.02 -21.94 6.15
C GLU A 201 42.00 -23.03 5.70
N THR A 202 41.87 -23.48 4.44
CA THR A 202 43.00 -24.13 3.78
C THR A 202 44.04 -23.05 3.51
N ASP A 203 44.89 -22.88 4.50
CA ASP A 203 46.20 -22.26 4.42
C ASP A 203 47.04 -23.09 3.44
N VAL A 204 47.13 -22.64 2.18
CA VAL A 204 48.05 -23.22 1.20
C VAL A 204 49.40 -22.57 1.42
N THR A 205 50.15 -23.11 2.37
CA THR A 205 51.59 -22.94 2.49
C THR A 205 52.25 -23.88 1.48
N ASP A 206 52.60 -23.38 0.29
CA ASP A 206 53.63 -24.01 -0.53
C ASP A 206 54.94 -23.22 -0.39
N VAL A 207 55.70 -23.66 0.62
CA VAL A 207 57.14 -23.48 0.68
C VAL A 207 57.75 -24.35 -0.41
N THR A 208 58.36 -23.76 -1.42
CA THR A 208 59.34 -24.49 -2.25
C THR A 208 60.64 -23.70 -2.31
N THR A 209 61.50 -23.98 -1.34
CA THR A 209 62.94 -23.70 -1.43
C THR A 209 63.65 -25.04 -1.46
N TYR A 210 64.19 -25.44 -2.60
CA TYR A 210 65.43 -26.21 -2.64
C TYR A 210 66.27 -25.81 -3.84
N SER A 211 67.55 -25.69 -3.55
CA SER A 211 68.66 -25.13 -4.30
C SER A 211 69.33 -26.14 -5.24
N SER A 212 70.12 -25.56 -6.15
CA SER A 212 71.39 -26.04 -6.72
C SER A 212 71.40 -27.25 -7.67
N GLY A 213 71.72 -26.93 -8.92
CA GLY A 213 72.39 -27.76 -9.93
C GLY A 213 73.01 -26.83 -10.97
#